data_AF-A0A534P3D9-F1
#
_entry.id   AF-A0A534P3D9-F1
#
_cell.length_a   1.000
_cell.length_b   1.000
_cell.length_c   1.000
_cell.angle_alpha   90.00
_cell.angle_beta   90.00
_cell.angle_gamma   90.00
#
_symmetry.space_group_name_H-M   'P 1'
#
loop_
_entity.id
_entity.type
_entity.pdbx_description
1 polymer ?
#
loop_
_entity_poly.entity_id
_entity_poly.type
_entity_poly.pdbx_seq_one_letter_code
_entity_poly.pdbx_strand_id
1 'polypeptide(L)'
;MSEAYGEPISAGASPHGGELTVRFDKAVDVGRIEMLLRQARERGGPAPETVSTLNLVAILFNAAQYERAREALEVAGTLHPCRLLALVADEVIEEESLTASVSVVRSGGAITMERVVLTATGRAVRHLESAMMGLLRPDLPMVVVWGGRPHGDLLKHVVDSADRIITDSGARPPSHLAETAKLLSRGAPLGDLAWARIFPWQSLAAETLDLPNLREHRGNIRKARVLCAGAVGSEGLLLLGWLQSRIKRLEVEIAAEGHVDEATSARSTAVPRAAPMGLGHVKLLELTAPPATFTLHREKDLLLAQVKGDDDGWCAHRIRLPPETPGRLLALELKLLSGRDELYAQAAIAAAKLPWAQTDIFFTDERAVAPDHALSNYRLAQEGLLRHVTPRAVHRMRGEASDLQAEARRCADDLRSTLGTPPRLDLVLLGLGPDGHICSLFAGVPGSAERGDDELVRHVAAPLKVEPKVARITLLPFLVVTARMVVLQVTGAEKADVLARALKGPEDLAACPAQWLRKASGRVVVACDGPASSRL
;
A
#
# COMPACT_ATOMS: atom_id res chain seq x y z
N MET A 1 19.40 30.84 31.02
CA MET A 1 18.95 31.81 30.01
C MET A 1 18.01 31.07 29.06
N SER A 2 16.71 31.42 29.13
CA SER A 2 15.62 31.34 28.12
C SER A 2 15.48 30.05 27.27
N GLU A 3 14.38 29.31 27.09
CA GLU A 3 12.91 29.44 27.21
C GLU A 3 12.39 27.97 27.33
N ALA A 4 11.55 27.57 28.29
CA ALA A 4 10.10 27.78 28.31
C ALA A 4 9.36 27.38 27.02
N TYR A 5 9.45 26.10 26.62
CA TYR A 5 8.38 25.48 25.82
C TYR A 5 7.38 24.84 26.78
N GLY A 6 6.32 25.61 27.07
CA GLY A 6 5.15 25.10 27.76
C GLY A 6 4.54 23.95 26.96
N GLU A 7 4.13 22.89 27.68
CA GLU A 7 3.03 22.06 27.22
C GLU A 7 1.87 22.98 26.82
N PRO A 8 1.12 22.68 25.75
CA PRO A 8 -0.14 23.36 25.54
C PRO A 8 -0.99 23.03 26.77
N ILE A 9 -1.19 24.06 27.59
CA ILE A 9 -2.14 24.10 28.68
C ILE A 9 -3.42 23.48 28.13
N SER A 10 -3.90 22.40 28.76
CA SER A 10 -5.32 22.05 28.71
C SER A 10 -6.08 23.18 29.43
N ALA A 11 -6.14 24.36 28.81
CA ALA A 11 -6.90 25.48 29.29
C ALA A 11 -8.32 25.21 28.82
N GLY A 12 -9.20 24.90 29.76
CA GLY A 12 -10.58 24.54 29.50
C GLY A 12 -11.25 25.44 28.48
N ALA A 13 -11.44 24.93 27.27
CA ALA A 13 -12.57 25.33 26.47
C ALA A 13 -13.77 24.58 27.06
N SER A 14 -14.61 25.31 27.79
CA SER A 14 -15.91 24.82 28.22
C SER A 14 -16.65 24.22 27.01
N PRO A 15 -17.12 22.97 27.06
CA PRO A 15 -17.89 22.41 25.97
C PRO A 15 -19.24 23.13 25.91
N HIS A 16 -19.63 23.59 24.72
CA HIS A 16 -20.96 24.16 24.37
C HIS A 16 -21.22 25.67 24.53
N GLY A 17 -20.26 26.49 25.00
CA GLY A 17 -20.48 27.93 25.16
C GLY A 17 -20.26 28.79 23.90
N GLY A 18 -20.89 28.52 22.75
CA GLY A 18 -20.76 29.45 21.61
C GLY A 18 -21.15 28.95 20.22
N GLU A 19 -21.40 27.65 20.05
CA GLU A 19 -21.86 27.10 18.77
C GLU A 19 -23.30 27.54 18.45
N LEU A 20 -23.53 27.95 17.21
CA LEU A 20 -24.80 28.43 16.69
C LEU A 20 -25.31 27.45 15.63
N THR A 21 -26.42 26.79 15.88
CA THR A 21 -26.98 25.78 14.98
C THR A 21 -28.28 26.24 14.33
N VAL A 22 -28.46 25.88 13.06
CA VAL A 22 -29.68 26.10 12.28
C VAL A 22 -30.03 24.84 11.48
N ARG A 23 -31.32 24.52 11.39
CA ARG A 23 -31.87 23.47 10.51
C ARG A 23 -32.50 24.12 9.27
N PHE A 24 -32.37 23.45 8.13
CA PHE A 24 -32.96 23.88 6.86
C PHE A 24 -34.00 22.86 6.38
N ASP A 25 -35.10 23.35 5.81
CA ASP A 25 -36.20 22.49 5.36
C ASP A 25 -36.05 22.05 3.89
N LYS A 26 -35.31 22.81 3.07
CA LYS A 26 -35.18 22.55 1.61
C LYS A 26 -33.76 22.70 1.09
N ALA A 27 -33.12 23.85 1.33
CA ALA A 27 -31.78 24.15 0.84
C ALA A 27 -31.03 25.00 1.87
N VAL A 28 -29.70 25.00 1.77
CA VAL A 28 -28.85 25.83 2.62
C VAL A 28 -29.04 27.30 2.26
N ASP A 29 -29.33 28.13 3.27
CA ASP A 29 -29.31 29.59 3.17
C ASP A 29 -27.95 30.11 3.63
N VAL A 30 -27.10 30.45 2.66
CA VAL A 30 -25.74 30.98 2.88
C VAL A 30 -25.77 32.30 3.66
N GLY A 31 -26.73 33.18 3.37
CA GLY A 31 -26.86 34.47 4.05
C GLY A 31 -27.17 34.30 5.54
N ARG A 32 -28.00 33.31 5.88
CA ARG A 32 -28.28 32.94 7.27
C ARG A 32 -27.04 32.40 7.99
N ILE A 33 -26.20 31.61 7.32
CA ILE A 33 -24.94 31.11 7.90
C ILE A 33 -23.96 32.26 8.14
N GLU A 34 -23.80 33.19 7.19
CA GLU A 34 -22.93 34.36 7.34
C GLU A 34 -23.39 35.28 8.49
N MET A 35 -24.71 35.42 8.68
CA MET A 35 -25.26 36.10 9.84
C MET A 35 -24.88 35.41 11.16
N LEU A 36 -24.97 34.09 11.24
CA LEU A 36 -24.54 33.33 12.43
C LEU A 36 -23.03 33.45 12.66
N LEU A 37 -22.21 33.45 11.61
CA LEU A 37 -20.76 33.68 11.70
C LEU A 37 -20.45 35.06 12.28
N ARG A 38 -21.19 36.10 11.86
CA ARG A 38 -21.06 37.44 12.45
C ARG A 38 -21.41 37.43 13.94
N GLN A 39 -22.52 36.80 14.32
CA GLN A 39 -22.91 36.69 15.73
C GLN A 39 -21.87 35.90 16.56
N ALA A 40 -21.31 34.82 16.01
CA ALA A 40 -20.26 34.04 16.66
C ALA A 40 -18.98 34.86 16.91
N ARG A 41 -18.60 35.73 15.95
CA ARG A 41 -17.46 36.66 16.11
C ARG A 41 -17.68 37.62 17.27
N GLU A 42 -18.87 38.22 17.36
CA GLU A 42 -19.23 39.22 18.37
C GLU A 42 -19.31 38.65 19.81
N ARG A 43 -19.63 37.35 19.98
CA ARG A 43 -19.75 36.70 21.30
C ARG A 43 -18.44 36.61 22.11
N GLY A 44 -17.28 36.82 21.49
CA GLY A 44 -15.97 36.62 22.12
C GLY A 44 -15.19 37.89 22.47
N GLY A 45 -15.85 39.06 22.58
CA GLY A 45 -15.24 40.35 22.94
C GLY A 45 -15.03 41.32 21.76
N PRO A 46 -14.70 42.60 22.02
CA PRO A 46 -14.60 43.64 21.00
C PRO A 46 -13.43 43.40 20.04
N ALA A 47 -13.78 43.18 18.77
CA ALA A 47 -12.97 43.23 17.55
C ALA A 47 -11.64 42.44 17.52
N PRO A 48 -11.66 41.12 17.31
CA PRO A 48 -10.48 40.42 16.82
C PRO A 48 -10.35 40.64 15.31
N GLU A 49 -9.15 41.00 14.85
CA GLU A 49 -8.78 40.86 13.44
C GLU A 49 -9.04 39.41 13.02
N THR A 50 -9.92 39.20 12.04
CA THR A 50 -10.11 37.89 11.40
C THR A 50 -9.18 37.83 10.19
N VAL A 51 -8.11 37.05 10.30
CA VAL A 51 -7.23 36.75 9.16
C VAL A 51 -7.50 35.32 8.73
N SER A 52 -7.84 35.12 7.47
CA SER A 52 -7.91 33.79 6.85
C SER A 52 -6.91 33.75 5.71
N THR A 53 -6.12 32.70 5.67
CA THR A 53 -5.07 32.48 4.67
C THR A 53 -5.46 31.39 3.65
N LEU A 54 -6.48 30.59 3.97
CA LEU A 54 -6.99 29.52 3.12
C LEU A 54 -8.45 29.17 3.45
N ASN A 55 -9.11 28.51 2.51
CA ASN A 55 -10.35 27.76 2.72
C ASN A 55 -9.99 26.30 3.02
N LEU A 56 -10.27 25.83 4.23
CA LEU A 56 -10.06 24.44 4.62
C LEU A 56 -11.37 23.71 4.49
N VAL A 57 -11.50 22.82 3.52
CA VAL A 57 -12.73 22.04 3.34
C VAL A 57 -12.48 20.62 3.82
N ALA A 58 -13.27 20.11 4.76
CA ALA A 58 -13.18 18.72 5.21
C ALA A 58 -14.40 17.95 4.72
N ILE A 59 -14.22 16.97 3.84
CA ILE A 59 -15.32 16.15 3.29
C ILE A 59 -15.30 14.78 3.96
N LEU A 60 -16.35 14.50 4.73
CA LEU A 60 -16.45 13.37 5.65
C LEU A 60 -17.80 12.67 5.46
N PHE A 61 -17.80 11.35 5.54
CA PHE A 61 -18.91 10.50 5.08
C PHE A 61 -19.78 9.94 6.21
N ASN A 62 -19.64 10.48 7.42
CA ASN A 62 -20.51 10.25 8.59
C ASN A 62 -20.05 11.11 9.78
N ALA A 63 -20.93 11.27 10.77
CA ALA A 63 -20.62 12.01 12.00
C ALA A 63 -19.41 11.44 12.76
N ALA A 64 -19.24 10.11 12.77
CA ALA A 64 -18.12 9.48 13.46
C ALA A 64 -16.75 9.83 12.82
N GLN A 65 -16.69 10.02 11.50
CA GLN A 65 -15.50 10.53 10.81
C GLN A 65 -15.22 11.99 11.20
N TYR A 66 -16.26 12.83 11.28
CA TYR A 66 -16.12 14.20 11.76
C TYR A 66 -15.58 14.29 13.18
N GLU A 67 -16.15 13.54 14.11
CA GLU A 67 -15.68 13.57 15.50
C GLU A 67 -14.22 13.13 15.64
N ARG A 68 -13.77 12.14 14.84
CA ARG A 68 -12.35 11.74 14.81
C ARG A 68 -11.43 12.79 14.20
N ALA A 69 -11.91 13.58 13.24
CA ALA A 69 -11.10 14.57 12.54
C ALA A 69 -11.15 15.97 13.18
N ARG A 70 -12.17 16.26 13.99
CA ARG A 70 -12.48 17.61 14.52
C ARG A 70 -11.30 18.25 15.23
N GLU A 71 -10.69 17.54 16.18
CA GLU A 71 -9.54 18.04 16.93
C GLU A 71 -8.35 18.33 16.01
N ALA A 72 -8.09 17.47 15.03
CA ALA A 72 -7.01 17.64 14.08
C ALA A 72 -7.21 18.89 13.20
N LEU A 73 -8.43 19.10 12.72
CA LEU A 73 -8.81 20.27 11.93
C LEU A 73 -8.65 21.56 12.75
N GLU A 74 -9.13 21.56 14.00
CA GLU A 74 -9.00 22.71 14.91
C GLU A 74 -7.53 23.06 15.15
N VAL A 75 -6.70 22.08 15.53
CA VAL A 75 -5.25 22.27 15.74
C VAL A 75 -4.59 22.83 14.48
N ALA A 76 -4.88 22.27 13.30
CA ALA A 76 -4.33 22.77 12.05
C ALA A 76 -4.75 24.22 11.76
N GLY A 77 -6.02 24.58 11.98
CA GLY A 77 -6.48 25.96 11.74
C GLY A 77 -6.09 26.97 12.82
N THR A 78 -5.62 26.52 14.01
CA THR A 78 -4.91 27.44 14.93
C THR A 78 -3.52 27.84 14.43
N LEU A 79 -2.86 26.95 13.68
CA LEU A 79 -1.53 27.19 13.11
C LEU A 79 -1.61 27.86 11.73
N HIS A 80 -2.69 27.60 10.99
CA HIS A 80 -2.97 28.16 9.67
C HIS A 80 -4.34 28.82 9.67
N PRO A 81 -4.44 30.13 9.97
CA PRO A 81 -5.72 30.79 10.09
C PRO A 81 -6.58 30.61 8.84
N CYS A 82 -7.83 30.16 8.99
CA CYS A 82 -8.65 29.68 7.87
C CYS A 82 -10.15 29.85 8.09
N ARG A 83 -10.91 29.70 6.99
CA ARG A 83 -12.33 29.32 7.08
C ARG A 83 -12.41 27.80 6.92
N LEU A 84 -12.86 27.10 7.95
CA LEU A 84 -13.12 25.66 7.92
C LEU A 84 -14.57 25.39 7.50
N LEU A 85 -14.76 24.69 6.39
CA LEU A 85 -16.03 24.13 5.95
C LEU A 85 -15.99 22.61 6.11
N ALA A 86 -16.60 22.07 7.16
CA ALA A 86 -16.71 20.63 7.36
C ALA A 86 -18.05 20.13 6.78
N LEU A 87 -17.98 19.32 5.72
CA LEU A 87 -19.12 18.67 5.09
C LEU A 87 -19.25 17.25 5.64
N VAL A 88 -20.33 16.98 6.37
CA VAL A 88 -20.65 15.66 6.91
C VAL A 88 -21.80 15.08 6.10
N ALA A 89 -21.47 14.25 5.13
CA ALA A 89 -22.38 13.67 4.14
C ALA A 89 -22.67 12.20 4.46
N ASP A 90 -23.82 11.87 5.02
CA ASP A 90 -24.20 10.48 5.28
C ASP A 90 -25.36 10.05 4.35
N GLU A 91 -25.00 9.46 3.22
CA GLU A 91 -25.95 8.97 2.23
C GLU A 91 -26.62 7.64 2.64
N VAL A 92 -26.08 6.96 3.68
CA VAL A 92 -26.61 5.66 4.14
C VAL A 92 -27.91 5.86 4.93
N ILE A 93 -28.03 6.99 5.62
CA ILE A 93 -29.24 7.35 6.35
C ILE A 93 -30.31 7.83 5.37
N GLU A 94 -31.47 7.16 5.33
CA GLU A 94 -32.57 7.50 4.40
C GLU A 94 -33.29 8.80 4.75
N GLU A 95 -33.38 9.15 6.04
CA GLU A 95 -34.05 10.37 6.49
C GLU A 95 -33.33 11.61 5.96
N GLU A 96 -34.08 12.52 5.36
CA GLU A 96 -33.55 13.76 4.80
C GLU A 96 -33.41 14.83 5.90
N SER A 97 -32.18 15.19 6.22
CA SER A 97 -31.86 16.23 7.20
C SER A 97 -30.73 17.10 6.68
N LEU A 98 -30.81 18.40 6.99
CA LEU A 98 -29.81 19.39 6.62
C LEU A 98 -29.67 20.41 7.75
N THR A 99 -28.49 20.47 8.35
CA THR A 99 -28.18 21.40 9.44
C THR A 99 -26.84 22.10 9.19
N ALA A 100 -26.72 23.32 9.70
CA ALA A 100 -25.44 24.01 9.81
C ALA A 100 -25.16 24.36 11.27
N SER A 101 -23.95 24.06 11.73
CA SER A 101 -23.42 24.56 12.98
C SER A 101 -22.26 25.51 12.72
N VAL A 102 -22.23 26.62 13.44
CA VAL A 102 -21.26 27.70 13.25
C VAL A 102 -20.56 27.99 14.57
N SER A 103 -19.24 28.09 14.53
CA SER A 103 -18.43 28.50 15.68
C SER A 103 -17.16 29.21 15.23
N VAL A 104 -16.44 29.80 16.19
CA VAL A 104 -15.17 30.47 15.96
C VAL A 104 -14.12 29.94 16.93
N VAL A 105 -12.89 29.71 16.46
CA VAL A 105 -11.75 29.29 17.29
C VAL A 105 -10.81 30.48 17.44
N ARG A 106 -10.35 30.70 18.68
CA ARG A 106 -9.41 31.77 19.02
C ARG A 106 -8.09 31.19 19.48
N SER A 107 -7.00 31.84 19.08
CA SER A 107 -5.65 31.55 19.54
C SER A 107 -4.85 32.85 19.57
N GLY A 108 -4.07 33.09 20.64
CA GLY A 108 -3.27 34.31 20.80
C GLY A 108 -4.09 35.62 20.79
N GLY A 109 -5.37 35.58 21.19
CA GLY A 109 -6.27 36.74 21.19
C GLY A 109 -6.96 37.05 19.85
N ALA A 110 -6.57 36.39 18.75
CA ALA A 110 -7.18 36.54 17.43
C ALA A 110 -8.14 35.39 17.10
N ILE A 111 -9.06 35.62 16.16
CA ILE A 111 -9.85 34.53 15.56
C ILE A 111 -9.01 33.90 14.47
N THR A 112 -8.58 32.66 14.71
CA THR A 112 -7.78 31.91 13.74
C THR A 112 -8.67 31.03 12.86
N MET A 113 -9.86 30.63 13.32
CA MET A 113 -10.75 29.81 12.51
C MET A 113 -12.21 30.26 12.61
N GLU A 114 -12.83 30.46 11.46
CA GLU A 114 -14.29 30.42 11.31
C GLU A 114 -14.70 29.00 10.91
N ARG A 115 -15.45 28.30 11.75
CA ARG A 115 -15.88 26.93 11.47
C ARG A 115 -17.35 26.91 11.12
N VAL A 116 -17.65 26.34 9.96
CA VAL A 116 -19.00 25.98 9.52
C VAL A 116 -19.02 24.47 9.31
N VAL A 117 -19.91 23.78 10.02
CA VAL A 117 -20.16 22.34 9.87
C VAL A 117 -21.51 22.20 9.19
N LEU A 118 -21.53 21.68 7.97
CA LEU A 118 -22.74 21.34 7.23
C LEU A 118 -22.96 19.83 7.36
N THR A 119 -24.04 19.43 8.00
CA THR A 119 -24.41 18.02 8.14
C THR A 119 -25.63 17.75 7.29
N ALA A 120 -25.52 16.78 6.39
CA ALA A 120 -26.62 16.35 5.54
C ALA A 120 -26.75 14.83 5.52
N THR A 121 -27.99 14.34 5.52
CA THR A 121 -28.33 12.92 5.41
C THR A 121 -29.28 12.67 4.24
N GLY A 122 -29.24 11.45 3.69
CA GLY A 122 -30.10 11.03 2.59
C GLY A 122 -29.97 11.95 1.38
N ARG A 123 -31.09 12.32 0.76
CA ARG A 123 -31.08 13.15 -0.46
C ARG A 123 -30.59 14.58 -0.24
N ALA A 124 -30.50 15.06 0.99
CA ALA A 124 -30.04 16.41 1.27
C ALA A 124 -28.53 16.60 0.96
N VAL A 125 -27.76 15.51 0.90
CA VAL A 125 -26.32 15.52 0.60
C VAL A 125 -25.99 16.26 -0.69
N ARG A 126 -26.87 16.19 -1.70
CA ARG A 126 -26.72 16.90 -2.99
C ARG A 126 -26.62 18.44 -2.86
N HIS A 127 -27.07 19.00 -1.75
CA HIS A 127 -27.04 20.46 -1.52
C HIS A 127 -25.70 20.95 -0.94
N LEU A 128 -24.84 20.05 -0.46
CA LEU A 128 -23.60 20.41 0.23
C LEU A 128 -22.57 21.07 -0.70
N GLU A 129 -22.44 20.61 -1.94
CA GLU A 129 -21.48 21.17 -2.90
C GLU A 129 -21.79 22.63 -3.23
N SER A 130 -23.05 22.94 -3.58
CA SER A 130 -23.48 24.32 -3.85
C SER A 130 -23.34 25.22 -2.62
N ALA A 131 -23.63 24.70 -1.42
CA ALA A 131 -23.48 25.43 -0.18
C ALA A 131 -22.02 25.74 0.14
N MET A 132 -21.13 24.76 -0.04
CA MET A 132 -19.68 24.91 0.09
C MET A 132 -19.19 26.04 -0.80
N MET A 133 -19.50 26.00 -2.10
CA MET A 133 -19.05 27.01 -3.05
C MET A 133 -19.48 28.43 -2.68
N GLY A 134 -20.70 28.59 -2.13
CA GLY A 134 -21.20 29.89 -1.66
C GLY A 134 -20.56 30.40 -0.35
N LEU A 135 -19.94 29.52 0.44
CA LEU A 135 -19.32 29.85 1.72
C LEU A 135 -17.80 30.02 1.64
N LEU A 136 -17.17 29.62 0.53
CA LEU A 136 -15.76 29.85 0.29
C LEU A 136 -15.45 31.34 0.32
N ARG A 137 -14.33 31.72 0.94
CA ARG A 137 -13.78 33.07 0.80
C ARG A 137 -13.15 33.20 -0.59
N PRO A 138 -13.54 34.20 -1.38
CA PRO A 138 -12.90 34.47 -2.67
C PRO A 138 -11.39 34.67 -2.53
N ASP A 139 -10.64 34.34 -3.59
CA ASP A 139 -9.20 34.57 -3.73
C ASP A 139 -8.28 33.84 -2.73
N LEU A 140 -8.84 33.01 -1.84
CA LEU A 140 -8.06 32.15 -0.93
C LEU A 140 -7.97 30.72 -1.47
N PRO A 141 -6.80 30.06 -1.34
CA PRO A 141 -6.62 28.69 -1.82
C PRO A 141 -7.59 27.74 -1.11
N MET A 142 -8.16 26.80 -1.87
CA MET A 142 -9.03 25.74 -1.39
C MET A 142 -8.21 24.48 -1.16
N VAL A 143 -7.98 24.16 0.13
CA VAL A 143 -7.33 22.92 0.54
C VAL A 143 -8.39 21.97 1.10
N VAL A 144 -8.44 20.76 0.55
CA VAL A 144 -9.48 19.78 0.88
C VAL A 144 -8.91 18.61 1.66
N VAL A 145 -9.43 18.34 2.85
CA VAL A 145 -9.17 17.11 3.61
C VAL A 145 -10.22 16.07 3.22
N TRP A 146 -9.79 14.99 2.57
CA TRP A 146 -10.67 13.97 2.02
C TRP A 146 -10.72 12.71 2.88
N GLY A 147 -11.85 12.48 3.57
CA GLY A 147 -12.06 11.32 4.44
C GLY A 147 -12.53 10.04 3.74
N GLY A 148 -12.86 10.11 2.44
CA GLY A 148 -13.42 9.00 1.66
C GLY A 148 -12.38 8.08 1.04
N ARG A 149 -12.82 7.15 0.19
CA ARG A 149 -11.91 6.41 -0.71
C ARG A 149 -11.39 7.35 -1.80
N PRO A 150 -10.17 7.14 -2.35
CA PRO A 150 -9.61 8.00 -3.40
C PRO A 150 -10.24 7.73 -4.79
N HIS A 151 -11.57 7.61 -4.85
CA HIS A 151 -12.36 7.48 -6.07
C HIS A 151 -13.78 8.01 -5.87
N GLY A 152 -14.53 8.16 -6.96
CA GLY A 152 -15.92 8.65 -6.97
C GLY A 152 -16.06 10.00 -7.68
N ASP A 153 -17.29 10.40 -7.98
CA ASP A 153 -17.57 11.60 -8.78
C ASP A 153 -17.36 12.90 -8.00
N LEU A 154 -17.74 12.91 -6.72
CA LEU A 154 -17.44 14.04 -5.83
C LEU A 154 -15.93 14.31 -5.74
N LEU A 155 -15.10 13.25 -5.69
CA LEU A 155 -13.65 13.43 -5.69
C LEU A 155 -13.15 14.04 -7.00
N LYS A 156 -13.74 13.69 -8.15
CA LYS A 156 -13.33 14.28 -9.45
C LYS A 156 -13.58 15.78 -9.49
N HIS A 157 -14.77 16.23 -9.08
CA HIS A 157 -15.09 17.66 -9.04
C HIS A 157 -14.11 18.41 -8.12
N VAL A 158 -13.84 17.82 -6.96
CA VAL A 158 -12.89 18.37 -5.98
C VAL A 158 -11.46 18.43 -6.55
N VAL A 159 -11.01 17.41 -7.31
CA VAL A 159 -9.71 17.39 -8.00
C VAL A 159 -9.56 18.54 -9.00
N ASP A 160 -10.64 18.92 -9.67
CA ASP A 160 -10.61 19.98 -10.67
C ASP A 160 -10.64 21.39 -10.06
N SER A 161 -11.19 21.56 -8.85
CA SER A 161 -11.39 22.86 -8.21
C SER A 161 -10.46 23.16 -7.03
N ALA A 162 -9.85 22.15 -6.40
CA ALA A 162 -9.01 22.34 -5.23
C ALA A 162 -7.55 22.63 -5.60
N ASP A 163 -6.92 23.55 -4.87
CA ASP A 163 -5.48 23.83 -4.99
C ASP A 163 -4.63 22.69 -4.39
N ARG A 164 -5.18 21.99 -3.41
CA ARG A 164 -4.59 20.79 -2.80
C ARG A 164 -5.65 19.89 -2.18
N ILE A 165 -5.43 18.58 -2.26
CA ILE A 165 -6.28 17.56 -1.62
C ILE A 165 -5.42 16.70 -0.73
N ILE A 166 -5.67 16.73 0.57
CA ILE A 166 -4.97 15.96 1.58
C ILE A 166 -5.77 14.71 1.88
N THR A 167 -5.11 13.56 1.75
CA THR A 167 -5.68 12.26 2.12
C THR A 167 -4.82 11.64 3.23
N ASP A 168 -5.28 10.55 3.86
CA ASP A 168 -4.42 9.73 4.73
C ASP A 168 -4.39 8.31 4.19
N SER A 169 -3.34 7.95 3.47
CA SER A 169 -3.16 6.57 2.98
C SER A 169 -2.77 5.59 4.10
N GLY A 170 -2.24 6.07 5.23
CA GLY A 170 -1.86 5.26 6.39
C GLY A 170 -3.07 4.78 7.20
N ALA A 171 -4.18 5.53 7.13
CA ALA A 171 -5.47 5.13 7.69
C ALA A 171 -6.26 4.14 6.79
N ARG A 172 -5.67 3.69 5.67
CA ARG A 172 -6.34 2.84 4.66
C ARG A 172 -5.49 1.62 4.30
N PRO A 173 -6.10 0.56 3.72
CA PRO A 173 -5.35 -0.57 3.18
C PRO A 173 -4.34 -0.11 2.10
N PRO A 174 -3.12 -0.67 2.06
CA PRO A 174 -2.10 -0.22 1.11
C PRO A 174 -2.44 -0.49 -0.37
N SER A 175 -3.41 -1.37 -0.64
CA SER A 175 -3.95 -1.59 -1.99
C SER A 175 -4.49 -0.31 -2.64
N HIS A 176 -4.91 0.68 -1.84
CA HIS A 176 -5.38 1.97 -2.34
C HIS A 176 -4.27 2.86 -2.90
N LEU A 177 -2.98 2.59 -2.61
CA LEU A 177 -1.86 3.34 -3.19
C LEU A 177 -1.82 3.25 -4.71
N ALA A 178 -2.35 2.17 -5.31
CA ALA A 178 -2.46 2.06 -6.76
C ALA A 178 -3.43 3.11 -7.35
N GLU A 179 -4.56 3.38 -6.67
CA GLU A 179 -5.51 4.43 -7.07
C GLU A 179 -4.90 5.81 -6.89
N THR A 180 -4.23 6.05 -5.76
CA THR A 180 -3.51 7.28 -5.46
C THR A 180 -2.42 7.56 -6.49
N ALA A 181 -1.60 6.56 -6.83
CA ALA A 181 -0.57 6.65 -7.87
C ALA A 181 -1.16 7.02 -9.24
N LYS A 182 -2.35 6.50 -9.58
CA LYS A 182 -3.05 6.84 -10.82
C LYS A 182 -3.48 8.30 -10.83
N LEU A 183 -4.04 8.82 -9.74
CA LEU A 183 -4.40 10.24 -9.62
C LEU A 183 -3.17 11.15 -9.73
N LEU A 184 -2.09 10.81 -9.03
CA LEU A 184 -0.81 11.53 -9.09
C LEU A 184 -0.21 11.52 -10.50
N SER A 185 -0.26 10.40 -11.21
CA SER A 185 0.21 10.31 -12.60
C SER A 185 -0.56 11.21 -13.59
N ARG A 186 -1.80 11.59 -13.23
CA ARG A 186 -2.64 12.54 -13.98
C ARG A 186 -2.48 13.97 -13.49
N GLY A 187 -1.66 14.17 -12.46
CA GLY A 187 -1.36 15.48 -11.94
C GLY A 187 -2.37 16.04 -10.95
N ALA A 188 -3.15 15.16 -10.29
CA ALA A 188 -3.99 15.58 -9.17
C ALA A 188 -3.12 16.21 -8.06
N PRO A 189 -3.58 17.31 -7.42
CA PRO A 189 -2.80 18.03 -6.42
C PRO A 189 -2.88 17.34 -5.05
N LEU A 190 -2.49 16.06 -4.99
CA LEU A 190 -2.62 15.26 -3.77
C LEU A 190 -1.46 15.51 -2.79
N GLY A 191 -1.83 15.68 -1.53
CA GLY A 191 -0.99 15.52 -0.35
C GLY A 191 -1.45 14.30 0.46
N ASP A 192 -0.59 13.81 1.35
CA ASP A 192 -0.85 12.59 2.10
C ASP A 192 -0.26 12.64 3.50
N LEU A 193 -1.10 12.45 4.52
CA LEU A 193 -0.65 12.43 5.90
C LEU A 193 0.31 11.28 6.18
N ALA A 194 0.22 10.15 5.46
CA ALA A 194 1.18 9.06 5.59
C ALA A 194 2.55 9.44 5.00
N TRP A 195 2.57 10.23 3.92
CA TRP A 195 3.79 10.82 3.37
C TRP A 195 4.43 11.81 4.35
N ALA A 196 3.64 12.72 4.92
CA ALA A 196 4.10 13.63 5.97
C ALA A 196 4.67 12.89 7.20
N ARG A 197 4.06 11.74 7.57
CA ARG A 197 4.49 10.92 8.71
C ARG A 197 5.87 10.31 8.51
N ILE A 198 6.24 9.97 7.27
CA ILE A 198 7.56 9.41 6.96
C ILE A 198 8.61 10.48 6.63
N PHE A 199 8.25 11.75 6.56
CA PHE A 199 9.20 12.83 6.28
C PHE A 199 10.45 12.86 7.19
N PRO A 200 10.35 12.62 8.52
CA PRO A 200 11.54 12.53 9.37
C PRO A 200 12.50 11.40 8.97
N TRP A 201 11.97 10.27 8.47
CA TRP A 201 12.78 9.16 7.98
C TRP A 201 13.55 9.52 6.72
N GLN A 202 12.88 10.19 5.79
CA GLN A 202 13.48 10.64 4.54
C GLN A 202 14.59 11.66 4.80
N SER A 203 14.30 12.64 5.66
CA SER A 203 15.23 13.70 6.03
C SER A 203 16.46 13.13 6.73
N LEU A 204 16.26 12.28 7.74
CA LEU A 204 17.38 11.67 8.47
C LEU A 204 18.24 10.76 7.58
N ALA A 205 17.62 10.02 6.66
CA ALA A 205 18.34 9.15 5.72
C ALA A 205 19.20 9.99 4.77
N ALA A 206 18.65 11.08 4.23
CA ALA A 206 19.37 12.01 3.38
C ALA A 206 20.52 12.70 4.15
N GLU A 207 20.24 13.26 5.33
CA GLU A 207 21.24 13.92 6.17
C GLU A 207 22.40 12.99 6.54
N THR A 208 22.11 11.74 6.91
CA THR A 208 23.13 10.74 7.27
C THR A 208 24.01 10.40 6.09
N LEU A 209 23.41 10.15 4.92
CA LEU A 209 24.16 9.91 3.68
C LEU A 209 24.90 11.17 3.18
N ASP A 210 24.58 12.34 3.73
CA ASP A 210 25.20 13.63 3.44
C ASP A 210 26.37 14.00 4.34
N LEU A 211 26.68 13.19 5.35
CA LEU A 211 27.91 13.35 6.14
C LEU A 211 29.16 13.14 5.28
N PRO A 212 30.18 14.02 5.36
CA PRO A 212 31.36 13.97 4.49
C PRO A 212 32.05 12.60 4.38
N ASN A 213 32.14 11.87 5.48
CA ASN A 213 32.74 10.54 5.56
C ASN A 213 31.83 9.39 5.08
N LEU A 214 30.57 9.68 4.72
CA LEU A 214 29.59 8.68 4.29
C LEU A 214 29.08 8.89 2.85
N ARG A 215 29.35 10.05 2.25
CA ARG A 215 28.87 10.42 0.90
C ARG A 215 29.26 9.42 -0.18
N GLU A 216 30.43 8.80 -0.06
CA GLU A 216 30.93 7.82 -1.02
C GLU A 216 30.08 6.55 -1.09
N HIS A 217 29.40 6.18 0.01
CA HIS A 217 28.53 5.01 0.04
C HIS A 217 27.23 5.17 -0.74
N ARG A 218 26.81 6.41 -1.06
CA ARG A 218 25.54 6.69 -1.78
C ARG A 218 25.44 5.93 -3.12
N GLY A 219 26.54 5.89 -3.86
CA GLY A 219 26.62 5.18 -5.15
C GLY A 219 26.59 3.67 -5.03
N ASN A 220 26.83 3.15 -3.82
CA ASN A 220 26.93 1.73 -3.52
C ASN A 220 25.67 1.17 -2.84
N ILE A 221 24.63 1.96 -2.62
CA ILE A 221 23.36 1.47 -2.06
C ILE A 221 22.76 0.44 -3.03
N ARG A 222 22.70 -0.82 -2.61
CA ARG A 222 22.18 -1.94 -3.42
C ARG A 222 20.82 -2.41 -2.97
N LYS A 223 20.56 -2.34 -1.67
CA LYS A 223 19.35 -2.86 -1.05
C LYS A 223 18.77 -1.87 -0.05
N ALA A 224 17.44 -1.78 -0.02
CA ALA A 224 16.70 -1.10 1.01
C ALA A 224 15.67 -2.04 1.63
N ARG A 225 15.62 -2.11 2.96
CA ARG A 225 14.64 -2.89 3.70
C ARG A 225 13.84 -1.97 4.62
N VAL A 226 12.52 -2.08 4.57
CA VAL A 226 11.62 -1.39 5.51
C VAL A 226 10.88 -2.42 6.35
N LEU A 227 10.95 -2.25 7.67
CA LEU A 227 10.16 -3.02 8.63
C LEU A 227 9.03 -2.14 9.18
N CYS A 228 7.80 -2.62 9.05
CA CYS A 228 6.59 -1.99 9.57
C CYS A 228 6.18 -2.62 10.91
N ALA A 229 5.67 -1.85 11.87
CA ALA A 229 5.08 -2.39 13.10
C ALA A 229 3.67 -2.94 12.81
N GLY A 230 3.46 -4.25 13.00
CA GLY A 230 2.17 -4.90 12.76
C GLY A 230 2.01 -5.43 11.33
N ALA A 231 1.29 -4.72 10.46
CA ALA A 231 1.08 -5.10 9.05
C ALA A 231 1.95 -4.24 8.11
N VAL A 232 2.01 -4.57 6.81
CA VAL A 232 2.58 -3.65 5.82
C VAL A 232 1.61 -2.48 5.64
N GLY A 233 2.08 -1.26 5.91
CA GLY A 233 1.32 -0.02 5.78
C GLY A 233 1.72 0.80 4.56
N SER A 234 0.88 1.78 4.20
CA SER A 234 1.18 2.72 3.12
C SER A 234 2.44 3.53 3.38
N GLU A 235 2.74 3.86 4.64
CA GLU A 235 3.97 4.56 5.05
C GLU A 235 5.24 3.81 4.60
N GLY A 236 5.32 2.51 4.87
CA GLY A 236 6.49 1.71 4.49
C GLY A 236 6.63 1.56 2.98
N LEU A 237 5.51 1.36 2.28
CA LEU A 237 5.50 1.29 0.81
C LEU A 237 5.90 2.62 0.17
N LEU A 238 5.41 3.75 0.69
CA LEU A 238 5.79 5.08 0.23
C LEU A 238 7.28 5.37 0.49
N LEU A 239 7.83 4.94 1.64
CA LEU A 239 9.25 5.10 1.95
C LEU A 239 10.15 4.30 0.98
N LEU A 240 9.77 3.06 0.67
CA LEU A 240 10.47 2.26 -0.35
C LEU A 240 10.28 2.82 -1.76
N GLY A 241 9.07 3.22 -2.11
CA GLY A 241 8.77 3.83 -3.40
C GLY A 241 9.60 5.10 -3.62
N TRP A 242 9.77 5.91 -2.58
CA TRP A 242 10.69 7.03 -2.60
C TRP A 242 12.12 6.58 -2.92
N LEU A 243 12.69 5.63 -2.18
CA LEU A 243 14.05 5.14 -2.45
C LEU A 243 14.20 4.56 -3.86
N GLN A 244 13.23 3.76 -4.35
CA GLN A 244 13.23 3.21 -5.71
C GLN A 244 13.15 4.29 -6.79
N SER A 245 12.46 5.40 -6.52
CA SER A 245 12.40 6.53 -7.46
C SER A 245 13.72 7.29 -7.57
N ARG A 246 14.60 7.19 -6.55
CA ARG A 246 15.87 7.92 -6.47
C ARG A 246 17.09 7.07 -6.81
N ILE A 247 17.05 5.77 -6.50
CA ILE A 247 18.18 4.85 -6.63
C ILE A 247 17.87 3.81 -7.70
N LYS A 248 18.60 3.87 -8.82
CA LYS A 248 18.43 2.93 -9.93
C LYS A 248 18.90 1.53 -9.52
N ARG A 249 18.14 0.50 -9.91
CA ARG A 249 18.45 -0.92 -9.63
C ARG A 249 18.53 -1.25 -8.14
N LEU A 250 17.85 -0.48 -7.31
CA LEU A 250 17.70 -0.76 -5.89
C LEU A 250 16.84 -2.01 -5.69
N GLU A 251 17.40 -3.03 -5.05
CA GLU A 251 16.63 -4.13 -4.49
C GLU A 251 15.83 -3.61 -3.29
N VAL A 252 14.54 -3.93 -3.22
CA VAL A 252 13.72 -3.52 -2.08
C VAL A 252 13.08 -4.71 -1.40
N GLU A 253 12.98 -4.60 -0.08
CA GLU A 253 12.32 -5.56 0.79
C GLU A 253 11.40 -4.81 1.74
N ILE A 254 10.17 -5.28 1.88
CA ILE A 254 9.24 -4.79 2.90
C ILE A 254 8.77 -5.95 3.76
N ALA A 255 8.81 -5.75 5.06
CA ALA A 255 8.37 -6.73 6.04
C ALA A 255 7.49 -6.06 7.10
N ALA A 256 6.71 -6.87 7.80
CA ALA A 256 5.92 -6.44 8.94
C ALA A 256 6.34 -7.22 10.19
N GLU A 257 6.38 -6.55 11.34
CA GLU A 257 6.75 -7.12 12.63
C GLU A 257 5.71 -8.15 13.06
N GLY A 258 6.14 -9.39 13.26
CA GLY A 258 5.27 -10.56 13.42
C GLY A 258 5.22 -11.49 12.19
N HIS A 259 5.80 -11.06 11.07
CA HIS A 259 5.98 -11.85 9.84
C HIS A 259 7.45 -12.22 9.56
N VAL A 260 8.31 -12.01 10.55
CA VAL A 260 9.72 -12.40 10.52
C VAL A 260 9.83 -13.79 11.15
N ASP A 261 10.34 -14.75 10.40
CA ASP A 261 10.79 -16.05 10.91
C ASP A 261 11.63 -15.85 12.19
N GLU A 262 11.34 -16.64 13.21
CA GLU A 262 12.10 -16.71 14.45
C GLU A 262 13.56 -17.09 14.18
N ALA A 263 14.44 -16.09 14.08
CA ALA A 263 15.87 -16.25 14.34
C ALA A 263 16.53 -14.89 14.60
N THR A 264 16.29 -14.30 15.76
CA THR A 264 17.30 -13.64 16.62
C THR A 264 16.64 -12.97 17.82
N SER A 265 16.90 -13.51 19.03
CA SER A 265 16.64 -12.85 20.32
C SER A 265 17.52 -11.58 20.44
N ALA A 266 17.20 -10.50 21.18
CA ALA A 266 16.64 -10.51 22.52
C ALA A 266 16.15 -9.10 22.98
N ARG A 267 15.31 -9.13 24.03
CA ARG A 267 14.92 -8.06 24.98
C ARG A 267 13.93 -6.99 24.46
N SER A 268 12.65 -7.37 24.49
CA SER A 268 11.52 -6.44 24.44
C SER A 268 11.12 -6.03 25.86
N THR A 269 11.35 -4.77 26.22
CA THR A 269 10.64 -4.09 27.31
C THR A 269 9.32 -3.54 26.77
N ALA A 270 8.23 -3.82 27.49
CA ALA A 270 6.88 -3.43 27.12
C ALA A 270 6.75 -1.90 26.95
N VAL A 271 6.08 -1.47 25.88
CA VAL A 271 5.70 -0.07 25.63
C VAL A 271 4.21 0.10 25.91
N PRO A 272 3.77 1.20 26.57
CA PRO A 272 2.37 1.39 26.96
C PRO A 272 1.47 1.77 25.78
N ARG A 273 0.19 1.39 25.89
CA ARG A 273 -0.92 1.81 25.03
C ARG A 273 -1.08 3.35 25.01
N ALA A 274 -1.06 3.94 23.81
CA ALA A 274 -2.04 4.92 23.31
C ALA A 274 -1.70 5.40 21.89
N ALA A 275 -2.34 4.82 20.86
CA ALA A 275 -2.71 5.50 19.61
C ALA A 275 -3.72 4.60 18.85
N PRO A 276 -4.93 5.08 18.51
CA PRO A 276 -5.87 4.30 17.72
C PRO A 276 -5.50 4.34 16.23
N MET A 277 -5.41 3.14 15.63
CA MET A 277 -5.47 2.78 14.21
C MET A 277 -4.61 3.55 13.19
N GLY A 278 -3.35 3.11 13.04
CA GLY A 278 -2.65 3.12 11.75
C GLY A 278 -2.17 1.69 11.45
N LEU A 279 -2.43 1.18 10.24
CA LEU A 279 -1.85 -0.09 9.81
C LEU A 279 -0.37 0.15 9.52
N GLY A 280 0.54 -0.50 10.24
CA GLY A 280 1.89 -0.72 9.70
C GLY A 280 2.85 0.44 9.67
N HIS A 281 3.00 1.20 10.76
CA HIS A 281 3.96 2.31 10.84
C HIS A 281 5.40 1.87 10.63
N VAL A 282 6.23 2.72 10.02
CA VAL A 282 7.66 2.42 9.83
C VAL A 282 8.36 2.31 11.19
N LYS A 283 8.99 1.16 11.42
CA LYS A 283 9.78 0.87 12.62
C LYS A 283 11.28 0.93 12.37
N LEU A 284 11.69 0.48 11.19
CA LEU A 284 13.09 0.44 10.80
C LEU A 284 13.23 0.60 9.28
N LEU A 285 14.24 1.37 8.88
CA LEU A 285 14.73 1.47 7.51
C LEU A 285 16.20 1.06 7.52
N GLU A 286 16.55 0.08 6.72
CA GLU A 286 17.94 -0.36 6.54
C GLU A 286 18.34 -0.15 5.07
N LEU A 287 19.53 0.42 4.87
CA LEU A 287 20.16 0.59 3.56
C LEU A 287 21.49 -0.15 3.56
N THR A 288 21.63 -1.12 2.67
CA THR A 288 22.89 -1.86 2.49
C THR A 288 23.72 -1.20 1.40
N ALA A 289 24.89 -0.68 1.78
CA ALA A 289 25.83 0.00 0.88
C ALA A 289 27.28 -0.41 1.19
N PRO A 290 27.70 -1.62 0.77
CA PRO A 290 28.96 -2.22 1.19
C PRO A 290 30.17 -1.28 1.05
N PRO A 291 31.09 -1.26 2.03
CA PRO A 291 31.13 -2.11 3.24
C PRO A 291 30.20 -1.67 4.38
N ALA A 292 29.42 -0.60 4.20
CA ALA A 292 28.58 -0.04 5.26
C ALA A 292 27.12 -0.50 5.19
N THR A 293 26.47 -0.52 6.35
CA THR A 293 25.02 -0.61 6.49
C THR A 293 24.53 0.57 7.31
N PHE A 294 23.45 1.19 6.85
CA PHE A 294 22.82 2.33 7.49
C PHE A 294 21.48 1.88 8.03
N THR A 295 21.27 2.04 9.33
CA THR A 295 20.03 1.61 9.99
C THR A 295 19.40 2.80 10.67
N LEU A 296 18.21 3.17 10.23
CA LEU A 296 17.35 4.11 10.92
C LEU A 296 16.33 3.33 11.72
N HIS A 297 16.12 3.71 12.98
CA HIS A 297 15.10 3.08 13.82
C HIS A 297 14.55 4.06 14.85
N ARG A 298 13.30 3.84 15.25
CA ARG A 298 12.61 4.65 16.26
C ARG A 298 12.85 4.07 17.66
N GLU A 299 13.31 4.90 18.59
CA GLU A 299 13.40 4.60 20.02
C GLU A 299 12.59 5.65 20.80
N LYS A 300 11.38 5.29 21.23
CA LYS A 300 10.42 6.22 21.86
C LYS A 300 10.14 7.44 20.97
N ASP A 301 10.50 8.65 21.42
CA ASP A 301 10.37 9.92 20.71
C ASP A 301 11.66 10.31 19.95
N LEU A 302 12.61 9.39 19.78
CA LEU A 302 13.82 9.59 19.00
C LEU A 302 13.80 8.76 17.72
N LEU A 303 14.34 9.33 16.64
CA LEU A 303 14.76 8.60 15.46
C LEU A 303 16.29 8.64 15.39
N LEU A 304 16.90 7.45 15.37
CA LEU A 304 18.34 7.27 15.39
C LEU A 304 18.79 6.75 14.03
N ALA A 305 19.89 7.31 13.50
CA ALA A 305 20.60 6.74 12.37
C ALA A 305 21.92 6.17 12.86
N GLN A 306 22.11 4.87 12.66
CA GLN A 306 23.33 4.15 12.98
C GLN A 306 24.01 3.71 11.69
N VAL A 307 25.34 3.70 11.72
CA VAL A 307 26.18 3.28 10.61
C VAL A 307 27.11 2.21 11.11
N LYS A 308 27.09 1.06 10.44
CA LYS A 308 27.95 -0.07 10.75
C LYS A 308 28.79 -0.43 9.54
N GLY A 309 30.12 -0.36 9.70
CA GLY A 309 31.09 -0.88 8.74
C GLY A 309 31.70 -2.19 9.26
N ASP A 310 33.03 -2.29 9.23
CA ASP A 310 33.76 -3.45 9.77
C ASP A 310 33.89 -3.42 11.31
N ASP A 311 33.67 -2.25 11.93
CA ASP A 311 33.73 -2.02 13.38
C ASP A 311 32.35 -2.14 14.08
N ASP A 312 32.36 -2.03 15.41
CA ASP A 312 31.14 -1.87 16.21
C ASP A 312 30.45 -0.55 15.80
N GLY A 313 29.32 -0.66 15.10
CA GLY A 313 28.63 0.48 14.49
C GLY A 313 28.34 1.64 15.46
N TRP A 314 28.25 2.86 14.93
CA TRP A 314 28.11 4.08 15.71
C TRP A 314 26.84 4.86 15.33
N CYS A 315 26.36 5.72 16.23
CA CYS A 315 25.21 6.58 16.00
C CYS A 315 25.62 7.85 15.25
N ALA A 316 25.30 7.94 13.96
CA ALA A 316 25.62 9.07 13.09
C ALA A 316 24.75 10.30 13.36
N HIS A 317 23.44 10.09 13.53
CA HIS A 317 22.51 11.16 13.85
C HIS A 317 21.46 10.69 14.86
N ARG A 318 20.93 11.64 15.61
CA ARG A 318 19.74 11.47 16.45
C ARG A 318 18.85 12.70 16.30
N ILE A 319 17.58 12.49 16.02
CA ILE A 319 16.59 13.57 15.99
C ILE A 319 15.44 13.24 16.92
N ARG A 320 14.91 14.27 17.57
CA ARG A 320 13.68 14.13 18.34
C ARG A 320 12.50 14.22 17.39
N LEU A 321 11.68 13.18 17.37
CA LEU A 321 10.46 13.17 16.60
C LEU A 321 9.43 14.06 17.30
N PRO A 322 8.83 15.02 16.58
CA PRO A 322 7.69 15.73 17.13
C PRO A 322 6.52 14.76 17.32
N PRO A 323 5.56 15.06 18.22
CA PRO A 323 4.33 14.30 18.34
C PRO A 323 3.61 14.21 16.98
N GLU A 324 3.35 12.99 16.51
CA GLU A 324 2.71 12.70 15.22
C GLU A 324 1.17 12.78 15.34
N THR A 325 0.67 13.89 15.87
CA THR A 325 -0.78 14.10 15.95
C THR A 325 -1.33 14.41 14.55
N PRO A 326 -2.54 13.93 14.20
CA PRO A 326 -3.14 14.21 12.91
C PRO A 326 -3.24 15.72 12.62
N GLY A 327 -3.49 16.55 13.63
CA GLY A 327 -3.54 18.01 13.46
C GLY A 327 -2.20 18.64 13.12
N ARG A 328 -1.09 18.13 13.68
CA ARG A 328 0.26 18.60 13.33
C ARG A 328 0.68 18.16 11.93
N LEU A 329 0.37 16.92 11.55
CA LEU A 329 0.63 16.42 10.20
C LEU A 329 -0.17 17.20 9.16
N LEU A 330 -1.45 17.47 9.47
CA LEU A 330 -2.28 18.32 8.62
C LEU A 330 -1.69 19.73 8.50
N ALA A 331 -1.25 20.35 9.60
CA ALA A 331 -0.57 21.64 9.55
C ALA A 331 0.70 21.62 8.69
N LEU A 332 1.49 20.52 8.70
CA LEU A 332 2.64 20.38 7.82
C LEU A 332 2.23 20.36 6.34
N GLU A 333 1.18 19.62 6.00
CA GLU A 333 0.64 19.58 4.63
C GLU A 333 0.07 20.94 4.20
N LEU A 334 -0.54 21.70 5.11
CA LEU A 334 -1.05 23.04 4.83
C LEU A 334 0.06 24.08 4.56
N LYS A 335 1.34 23.80 4.84
CA LYS A 335 2.43 24.67 4.40
C LYS A 335 2.61 24.68 2.88
N LEU A 336 2.25 23.57 2.24
CA LEU A 336 2.26 23.42 0.80
C LEU A 336 0.86 23.78 0.28
N LEU A 337 0.49 25.06 0.34
CA LEU A 337 -0.88 25.53 0.02
C LEU A 337 -1.33 25.24 -1.42
N SER A 338 -0.38 25.03 -2.33
CA SER A 338 -0.63 24.67 -3.73
C SER A 338 0.57 23.92 -4.31
N GLY A 339 0.34 23.30 -5.47
CA GLY A 339 1.41 22.65 -6.24
C GLY A 339 1.56 21.15 -5.96
N ARG A 340 2.23 20.49 -6.90
CA ARG A 340 2.46 19.05 -6.87
C ARG A 340 3.71 18.73 -6.09
N ASP A 341 3.59 17.82 -5.12
CA ASP A 341 4.76 17.18 -4.53
C ASP A 341 5.23 16.07 -5.48
N GLU A 342 6.19 16.41 -6.35
CA GLU A 342 6.76 15.48 -7.33
C GLU A 342 7.50 14.30 -6.66
N LEU A 343 8.04 14.50 -5.45
CA LEU A 343 8.69 13.40 -4.71
C LEU A 343 7.64 12.41 -4.21
N TYR A 344 6.53 12.91 -3.67
CA TYR A 344 5.39 12.07 -3.29
C TYR A 344 4.83 11.33 -4.51
N ALA A 345 4.61 12.03 -5.63
CA ALA A 345 4.11 11.43 -6.86
C ALA A 345 5.00 10.27 -7.34
N GLN A 346 6.30 10.50 -7.43
CA GLN A 346 7.26 9.47 -7.84
C GLN A 346 7.31 8.29 -6.87
N ALA A 347 7.25 8.58 -5.56
CA ALA A 347 7.25 7.56 -4.53
C ALA A 347 6.00 6.68 -4.57
N ALA A 348 4.81 7.28 -4.64
CA ALA A 348 3.55 6.55 -4.77
C ALA A 348 3.49 5.72 -6.06
N ILE A 349 3.94 6.28 -7.18
CA ILE A 349 4.02 5.56 -8.46
C ILE A 349 4.97 4.37 -8.37
N ALA A 350 6.12 4.52 -7.73
CA ALA A 350 7.06 3.41 -7.53
C ALA A 350 6.51 2.36 -6.55
N ALA A 351 5.90 2.79 -5.44
CA ALA A 351 5.24 1.92 -4.47
C ALA A 351 4.14 1.06 -5.11
N ALA A 352 3.49 1.57 -6.16
CA ALA A 352 2.43 0.85 -6.89
C ALA A 352 2.94 -0.19 -7.91
N LYS A 353 4.26 -0.34 -8.16
CA LYS A 353 4.81 -1.08 -9.31
C LYS A 353 4.85 -2.63 -9.22
N LEU A 354 4.03 -3.28 -8.37
CA LEU A 354 3.47 -4.60 -8.73
C LEU A 354 1.95 -4.65 -8.42
N PRO A 355 1.09 -4.84 -9.44
CA PRO A 355 -0.35 -4.56 -9.36
C PRO A 355 -1.13 -5.77 -8.83
N TRP A 356 -0.86 -6.17 -7.60
CA TRP A 356 -1.43 -7.37 -6.99
C TRP A 356 -2.96 -7.43 -7.13
N ALA A 357 -3.68 -6.32 -6.95
CA ALA A 357 -5.14 -6.29 -7.13
C ALA A 357 -5.65 -6.65 -8.55
N GLN A 358 -4.75 -6.82 -9.54
CA GLN A 358 -5.03 -7.24 -10.91
C GLN A 358 -4.31 -8.55 -11.28
N THR A 359 -3.69 -9.20 -10.30
CA THR A 359 -2.94 -10.44 -10.49
C THR A 359 -3.80 -11.62 -10.07
N ASP A 360 -4.14 -12.50 -11.01
CA ASP A 360 -4.68 -13.82 -10.70
C ASP A 360 -3.54 -14.82 -10.60
N ILE A 361 -3.63 -15.70 -9.60
CA ILE A 361 -2.58 -16.68 -9.35
C ILE A 361 -3.15 -18.08 -9.51
N PHE A 362 -2.58 -18.79 -10.48
CA PHE A 362 -2.88 -20.19 -10.79
C PHE A 362 -1.71 -21.07 -10.39
N PHE A 363 -1.98 -22.35 -10.16
CA PHE A 363 -0.98 -23.36 -9.85
C PHE A 363 -0.71 -24.22 -11.08
N THR A 364 0.56 -24.54 -11.33
CA THR A 364 0.97 -25.40 -12.45
C THR A 364 0.76 -26.88 -12.13
N ASP A 365 0.83 -27.23 -10.85
CA ASP A 365 0.45 -28.52 -10.30
C ASP A 365 0.17 -28.42 -8.80
N GLU A 366 -0.44 -29.46 -8.24
CA GLU A 366 -0.70 -29.61 -6.81
C GLU A 366 -0.69 -31.09 -6.42
N ARG A 367 -0.26 -31.38 -5.19
CA ARG A 367 -0.21 -32.71 -4.60
C ARG A 367 -1.56 -33.02 -3.98
N ALA A 368 -2.02 -34.25 -4.15
CA ALA A 368 -3.30 -34.72 -3.62
C ALA A 368 -3.25 -34.94 -2.10
N VAL A 369 -3.17 -33.82 -1.38
CA VAL A 369 -3.09 -33.75 0.07
C VAL A 369 -3.89 -32.53 0.54
N ALA A 370 -4.12 -32.42 1.86
CA ALA A 370 -4.78 -31.27 2.45
C ALA A 370 -4.03 -29.95 2.14
N PRO A 371 -4.73 -28.79 2.07
CA PRO A 371 -4.12 -27.53 1.66
C PRO A 371 -3.13 -26.96 2.67
N ASP A 372 -3.14 -27.48 3.89
CA ASP A 372 -2.20 -27.24 4.98
C ASP A 372 -1.15 -28.36 5.11
N HIS A 373 -1.21 -29.42 4.30
CA HIS A 373 -0.22 -30.51 4.33
C HIS A 373 1.14 -30.03 3.83
N ALA A 374 2.23 -30.60 4.37
CA ALA A 374 3.61 -30.21 4.04
C ALA A 374 4.03 -30.40 2.57
N LEU A 375 3.22 -31.12 1.79
CA LEU A 375 3.47 -31.38 0.36
C LEU A 375 2.67 -30.45 -0.57
N SER A 376 1.82 -29.57 -0.02
CA SER A 376 0.92 -28.68 -0.76
C SER A 376 1.67 -27.50 -1.39
N ASN A 377 1.51 -27.31 -2.70
CA ASN A 377 2.02 -26.15 -3.44
C ASN A 377 1.21 -24.89 -3.09
N TYR A 378 -0.09 -25.00 -2.83
CA TYR A 378 -0.90 -23.89 -2.33
C TYR A 378 -0.39 -23.42 -0.97
N ARG A 379 -0.07 -24.36 -0.06
CA ARG A 379 0.56 -24.02 1.22
C ARG A 379 1.84 -23.25 0.96
N LEU A 380 2.72 -23.79 0.10
CA LEU A 380 3.98 -23.17 -0.27
C LEU A 380 3.79 -21.75 -0.84
N ALA A 381 2.81 -21.51 -1.71
CA ALA A 381 2.53 -20.18 -2.28
C ALA A 381 1.81 -19.24 -1.31
N GLN A 382 0.96 -19.76 -0.43
CA GLN A 382 0.31 -18.99 0.63
C GLN A 382 1.36 -18.47 1.62
N GLU A 383 2.30 -19.34 2.01
CA GLU A 383 3.43 -19.02 2.86
C GLU A 383 4.45 -18.11 2.16
N GLY A 384 4.71 -18.33 0.87
CA GLY A 384 5.75 -17.62 0.12
C GLY A 384 5.34 -16.32 -0.58
N LEU A 385 4.05 -16.09 -0.87
CA LEU A 385 3.61 -14.95 -1.68
C LEU A 385 2.21 -14.40 -1.33
N LEU A 386 1.18 -15.26 -1.32
CA LEU A 386 -0.22 -14.80 -1.37
C LEU A 386 -0.71 -14.10 -0.12
N ARG A 387 -0.07 -14.32 1.03
CA ARG A 387 -0.38 -13.59 2.27
C ARG A 387 0.17 -12.15 2.28
N HIS A 388 1.08 -11.82 1.36
CA HIS A 388 1.81 -10.54 1.34
C HIS A 388 1.23 -9.53 0.35
N VAL A 389 0.28 -9.97 -0.44
CA VAL A 389 -0.24 -9.26 -1.59
C VAL A 389 -1.73 -9.49 -1.61
N THR A 390 -2.51 -8.53 -2.11
CA THR A 390 -3.93 -8.78 -2.34
C THR A 390 -4.09 -9.06 -3.82
N PRO A 391 -3.91 -10.33 -4.26
CA PRO A 391 -4.15 -10.71 -5.64
C PRO A 391 -5.62 -10.47 -5.99
N ARG A 392 -5.94 -10.30 -7.26
CA ARG A 392 -7.34 -10.27 -7.73
C ARG A 392 -8.06 -11.56 -7.34
N ALA A 393 -7.41 -12.68 -7.57
CA ALA A 393 -7.91 -14.00 -7.22
C ALA A 393 -6.77 -15.01 -7.06
N VAL A 394 -7.05 -16.06 -6.30
CA VAL A 394 -6.17 -17.23 -6.17
C VAL A 394 -6.95 -18.47 -6.56
N HIS A 395 -6.56 -19.07 -7.67
CA HIS A 395 -7.19 -20.24 -8.27
C HIS A 395 -6.47 -21.50 -7.81
N ARG A 396 -6.83 -21.96 -6.61
CA ARG A 396 -6.29 -23.20 -6.04
C ARG A 396 -6.63 -24.40 -6.89
N MET A 397 -5.72 -25.37 -6.94
CA MET A 397 -6.07 -26.77 -7.16
C MET A 397 -6.33 -27.40 -5.79
N ARG A 398 -7.48 -28.04 -5.57
CA ARG A 398 -7.83 -28.64 -4.27
C ARG A 398 -7.30 -30.06 -4.18
N GLY A 399 -6.07 -30.22 -3.67
CA GLY A 399 -5.47 -31.53 -3.44
C GLY A 399 -6.25 -32.44 -2.48
N GLU A 400 -7.10 -31.85 -1.64
CA GLU A 400 -7.97 -32.53 -0.69
C GLU A 400 -9.26 -33.10 -1.28
N ALA A 401 -9.53 -32.86 -2.57
CA ALA A 401 -10.76 -33.31 -3.19
C ALA A 401 -10.87 -34.84 -3.17
N SER A 402 -12.06 -35.35 -2.80
CA SER A 402 -12.35 -36.79 -2.81
C SER A 402 -12.34 -37.39 -4.22
N ASP A 403 -12.61 -36.57 -5.24
CA ASP A 403 -12.46 -36.91 -6.66
C ASP A 403 -11.53 -35.90 -7.33
N LEU A 404 -10.26 -36.30 -7.50
CA LEU A 404 -9.23 -35.47 -8.12
C LEU A 404 -9.46 -35.27 -9.62
N GLN A 405 -10.19 -36.17 -10.29
CA GLN A 405 -10.54 -35.98 -11.70
C GLN A 405 -11.65 -34.95 -11.86
N ALA A 406 -12.65 -34.96 -10.97
CA ALA A 406 -13.64 -33.89 -10.90
C ALA A 406 -12.99 -32.53 -10.57
N GLU A 407 -12.03 -32.51 -9.64
CA GLU A 407 -11.29 -31.29 -9.33
C GLU A 407 -10.42 -30.81 -10.50
N ALA A 408 -9.78 -31.71 -11.24
CA ALA A 408 -9.05 -31.36 -12.46
C ALA A 408 -9.99 -30.70 -13.50
N ARG A 409 -11.20 -31.24 -13.70
CA ARG A 409 -12.22 -30.62 -14.56
C ARG A 409 -12.62 -29.24 -14.04
N ARG A 410 -12.85 -29.08 -12.73
CA ARG A 410 -13.15 -27.78 -12.12
C ARG A 410 -12.02 -26.77 -12.37
N CYS A 411 -10.76 -27.18 -12.22
CA CYS A 411 -9.62 -26.31 -12.49
C CYS A 411 -9.51 -25.94 -13.97
N ALA A 412 -9.76 -26.88 -14.87
CA ALA A 412 -9.79 -26.62 -16.31
C ALA A 412 -10.91 -25.63 -16.67
N ASP A 413 -12.08 -25.77 -16.06
CA ASP A 413 -13.21 -24.86 -16.24
C ASP A 413 -12.92 -23.48 -15.65
N ASP A 414 -12.27 -23.41 -14.49
CA ASP A 414 -11.80 -22.16 -13.85
C ASP A 414 -10.75 -21.43 -14.73
N LEU A 415 -9.84 -22.18 -15.35
CA LEU A 415 -8.90 -21.63 -16.33
C LEU A 415 -9.60 -21.13 -17.59
N ARG A 416 -10.56 -21.89 -18.14
CA ARG A 416 -11.34 -21.46 -19.32
C ARG A 416 -12.22 -20.25 -19.02
N SER A 417 -12.84 -20.19 -17.84
CA SER A 417 -13.68 -19.07 -17.43
C SER A 417 -12.87 -17.82 -17.15
N THR A 418 -11.67 -17.97 -16.59
CA THR A 418 -10.83 -16.82 -16.21
C THR A 418 -9.97 -16.32 -17.37
N LEU A 419 -9.46 -17.21 -18.23
CA LEU A 419 -8.48 -16.89 -19.28
C LEU A 419 -9.05 -17.01 -20.70
N GLY A 420 -10.28 -17.49 -20.87
CA GLY A 420 -10.94 -17.70 -22.17
C GLY A 420 -10.70 -19.08 -22.78
N THR A 421 -11.22 -19.29 -23.99
CA THR A 421 -11.04 -20.55 -24.75
C THR A 421 -10.49 -20.25 -26.14
N PRO A 422 -9.25 -20.68 -26.47
CA PRO A 422 -8.34 -21.42 -25.59
C PRO A 422 -7.71 -20.53 -24.50
N PRO A 423 -7.50 -21.07 -23.28
CA PRO A 423 -6.86 -20.32 -22.19
C PRO A 423 -5.36 -20.15 -22.42
N ARG A 424 -4.82 -18.99 -22.04
CA ARG A 424 -3.40 -18.65 -22.21
C ARG A 424 -2.86 -17.90 -20.99
N LEU A 425 -1.74 -18.37 -20.44
CA LEU A 425 -1.06 -17.76 -19.29
C LEU A 425 -0.07 -16.66 -19.72
N ASP A 426 0.04 -15.59 -18.93
CA ASP A 426 1.03 -14.51 -19.18
C ASP A 426 2.45 -14.91 -18.75
N LEU A 427 2.57 -15.47 -17.54
CA LEU A 427 3.84 -15.89 -16.95
C LEU A 427 3.65 -17.26 -16.30
N VAL A 428 4.50 -18.22 -16.67
CA VAL A 428 4.57 -19.53 -16.03
C VAL A 428 5.94 -19.69 -15.40
N LEU A 429 5.97 -20.00 -14.11
CA LEU A 429 7.19 -20.33 -13.38
C LEU A 429 7.26 -21.85 -13.24
N LEU A 430 8.37 -22.45 -13.67
CA LEU A 430 8.56 -23.90 -13.65
C LEU A 430 9.88 -24.29 -13.01
N GLY A 431 9.88 -25.43 -12.31
CA GLY A 431 11.09 -26.17 -11.98
C GLY A 431 11.37 -27.29 -12.98
N LEU A 432 12.57 -27.88 -12.90
CA LEU A 432 12.97 -29.04 -13.68
C LEU A 432 13.22 -30.27 -12.78
N GLY A 433 12.46 -31.33 -13.04
CA GLY A 433 12.62 -32.64 -12.39
C GLY A 433 13.93 -33.37 -12.73
N PRO A 434 14.40 -34.30 -11.88
CA PRO A 434 15.62 -35.07 -12.16
C PRO A 434 15.48 -36.02 -13.37
N ASP A 435 14.25 -36.44 -13.66
CA ASP A 435 13.88 -37.18 -14.87
C ASP A 435 13.49 -36.27 -16.04
N GLY A 436 13.49 -34.95 -15.83
CA GLY A 436 13.13 -33.96 -16.84
C GLY A 436 11.65 -33.64 -16.88
N HIS A 437 10.91 -33.95 -15.81
CA HIS A 437 9.53 -33.50 -15.67
C HIS A 437 9.44 -31.98 -15.49
N ILE A 438 8.32 -31.42 -15.95
CA ILE A 438 7.82 -30.08 -15.62
C ILE A 438 6.39 -30.24 -15.10
N CYS A 439 5.94 -29.34 -14.22
CA CYS A 439 4.71 -29.55 -13.45
C CYS A 439 4.76 -30.94 -12.77
N SER A 440 3.73 -31.77 -12.92
CA SER A 440 3.73 -33.18 -12.53
C SER A 440 3.64 -34.13 -13.73
N LEU A 441 4.31 -33.78 -14.84
CA LEU A 441 4.40 -34.59 -16.06
C LEU A 441 5.69 -35.42 -16.04
N PHE A 442 5.63 -36.62 -15.47
CA PHE A 442 6.79 -37.49 -15.21
C PHE A 442 7.22 -38.35 -16.41
N ALA A 443 8.51 -38.66 -16.48
CA ALA A 443 9.05 -39.53 -17.52
C ALA A 443 8.47 -40.95 -17.42
N GLY A 444 7.99 -41.49 -18.54
CA GLY A 444 7.40 -42.83 -18.62
C GLY A 444 6.06 -43.02 -17.92
N VAL A 445 5.45 -41.95 -17.39
CA VAL A 445 4.08 -41.99 -16.86
C VAL A 445 3.10 -41.74 -18.03
N PRO A 446 2.11 -42.62 -18.25
CA PRO A 446 1.12 -42.44 -19.31
C PRO A 446 0.44 -41.08 -19.23
N GLY A 447 0.34 -40.40 -20.38
CA GLY A 447 -0.26 -39.07 -20.48
C GLY A 447 0.68 -37.89 -20.21
N SER A 448 1.90 -38.10 -19.69
CA SER A 448 2.87 -37.00 -19.46
C SER A 448 3.51 -36.46 -20.75
N ALA A 449 3.46 -37.23 -21.84
CA ALA A 449 3.99 -36.84 -23.15
C ALA A 449 2.92 -36.21 -24.07
N GLU A 450 1.66 -36.17 -23.64
CA GLU A 450 0.56 -35.61 -24.42
C GLU A 450 0.54 -34.09 -24.31
N ARG A 451 0.16 -33.39 -25.38
CA ARG A 451 0.07 -31.94 -25.36
C ARG A 451 -1.10 -31.44 -24.51
N GLY A 452 -2.24 -32.14 -24.55
CA GLY A 452 -3.44 -31.78 -23.78
C GLY A 452 -4.23 -30.60 -24.35
N ASP A 453 -4.52 -30.62 -25.65
CA ASP A 453 -5.28 -29.54 -26.31
C ASP A 453 -6.75 -29.48 -25.84
N ASP A 454 -7.38 -30.64 -25.59
CA ASP A 454 -8.77 -30.75 -25.12
C ASP A 454 -8.91 -30.97 -23.59
N GLU A 455 -7.82 -31.38 -22.93
CA GLU A 455 -7.75 -31.65 -21.50
C GLU A 455 -6.64 -30.79 -20.87
N LEU A 456 -7.02 -29.67 -20.28
CA LEU A 456 -6.06 -28.65 -19.83
C LEU A 456 -5.39 -29.01 -18.50
N VAL A 457 -6.10 -29.75 -17.65
CA VAL A 457 -5.68 -30.14 -16.30
C VAL A 457 -6.03 -31.60 -16.10
N ARG A 458 -5.12 -32.35 -15.49
CA ARG A 458 -5.25 -33.80 -15.32
C ARG A 458 -4.88 -34.22 -13.92
N HIS A 459 -5.57 -35.23 -13.39
CA HIS A 459 -5.06 -35.97 -12.24
C HIS A 459 -4.07 -37.06 -12.69
N VAL A 460 -2.90 -37.07 -12.07
CA VAL A 460 -1.79 -37.98 -12.32
C VAL A 460 -1.58 -38.85 -11.09
N ALA A 461 -1.50 -40.17 -11.30
CA ALA A 461 -1.23 -41.14 -10.25
C ALA A 461 0.14 -40.91 -9.60
N ALA A 462 0.38 -41.53 -8.44
CA ALA A 462 1.65 -41.42 -7.76
C ALA A 462 2.82 -41.90 -8.64
N PRO A 463 3.86 -41.07 -8.86
CA PRO A 463 5.06 -41.46 -9.57
C PRO A 463 5.77 -42.55 -8.76
N LEU A 464 6.27 -43.56 -9.46
CA LEU A 464 6.94 -44.69 -8.81
C LEU A 464 8.43 -44.44 -8.53
N LYS A 465 9.05 -43.56 -9.33
CA LYS A 465 10.52 -43.35 -9.38
C LYS A 465 10.96 -41.99 -8.83
N VAL A 466 10.03 -41.11 -8.51
CA VAL A 466 10.30 -39.74 -8.05
C VAL A 466 9.52 -39.52 -6.76
N GLU A 467 10.21 -39.12 -5.70
CA GLU A 467 9.56 -38.73 -4.45
C GLU A 467 8.95 -37.31 -4.57
N PRO A 468 7.88 -36.99 -3.82
CA PRO A 468 7.08 -37.88 -2.97
C PRO A 468 6.17 -38.80 -3.80
N LYS A 469 5.79 -39.98 -3.31
CA LYS A 469 4.86 -40.89 -4.00
C LYS A 469 3.37 -40.63 -3.71
N VAL A 470 2.88 -39.42 -4.01
CA VAL A 470 1.46 -39.00 -3.84
C VAL A 470 0.74 -38.81 -5.17
N ALA A 471 -0.59 -38.80 -5.25
CA ALA A 471 -1.24 -38.37 -6.50
C ALA A 471 -1.08 -36.84 -6.73
N ARG A 472 -1.29 -36.36 -7.95
CA ARG A 472 -1.24 -34.92 -8.28
C ARG A 472 -2.37 -34.47 -9.19
N ILE A 473 -2.68 -33.18 -9.17
CA ILE A 473 -3.41 -32.46 -10.20
C ILE A 473 -2.39 -31.59 -10.94
N THR A 474 -2.40 -31.54 -12.27
CA THR A 474 -1.37 -30.85 -13.04
C THR A 474 -1.90 -30.23 -14.32
N LEU A 475 -1.34 -29.08 -14.72
CA LEU A 475 -1.55 -28.53 -16.05
C LEU A 475 -0.87 -29.39 -17.12
N LEU A 476 -1.52 -29.56 -18.25
CA LEU A 476 -0.92 -30.22 -19.42
C LEU A 476 -0.08 -29.23 -20.26
N PRO A 477 0.86 -29.73 -21.09
CA PRO A 477 1.82 -28.91 -21.82
C PRO A 477 1.21 -27.79 -22.65
N PHE A 478 -0.01 -27.95 -23.18
CA PHE A 478 -0.72 -26.92 -23.93
C PHE A 478 -0.68 -25.57 -23.23
N LEU A 479 -1.00 -25.50 -21.93
CA LEU A 479 -1.00 -24.26 -21.14
C LEU A 479 0.39 -23.67 -20.93
N VAL A 480 1.40 -24.53 -20.83
CA VAL A 480 2.80 -24.13 -20.66
C VAL A 480 3.37 -23.58 -21.98
N VAL A 481 3.20 -24.31 -23.09
CA VAL A 481 3.80 -23.97 -24.39
C VAL A 481 3.05 -22.83 -25.09
N THR A 482 1.80 -22.58 -24.74
CA THR A 482 1.05 -21.42 -25.23
C THR A 482 1.29 -20.16 -24.40
N ALA A 483 1.88 -20.24 -23.21
CA ALA A 483 2.12 -19.08 -22.35
C ALA A 483 2.95 -17.99 -23.05
N ARG A 484 2.72 -16.71 -22.70
CA ARG A 484 3.50 -15.59 -23.27
C ARG A 484 4.95 -15.64 -22.83
N MET A 485 5.19 -15.97 -21.56
CA MET A 485 6.52 -16.20 -21.01
C MET A 485 6.53 -17.42 -20.12
N VAL A 486 7.57 -18.24 -20.28
CA VAL A 486 7.90 -19.31 -19.35
C VAL A 486 9.27 -19.02 -18.77
N VAL A 487 9.37 -19.04 -17.45
CA VAL A 487 10.65 -18.97 -16.74
C VAL A 487 10.91 -20.35 -16.15
N LEU A 488 11.86 -21.08 -16.74
CA LEU A 488 12.34 -22.35 -16.21
C LEU A 488 13.50 -22.08 -15.25
N GLN A 489 13.31 -22.44 -13.99
CA GLN A 489 14.29 -22.27 -12.92
C GLN A 489 15.00 -23.60 -12.66
N VAL A 490 16.32 -23.62 -12.80
CA VAL A 490 17.13 -24.85 -12.69
C VAL A 490 18.39 -24.60 -11.90
N THR A 491 18.58 -25.36 -10.83
CA THR A 491 19.73 -25.25 -9.93
C THR A 491 20.29 -26.62 -9.60
N GLY A 492 21.61 -26.74 -9.46
CA GLY A 492 22.29 -27.97 -9.07
C GLY A 492 22.93 -28.75 -10.22
N ALA A 493 24.13 -29.30 -9.98
CA ALA A 493 24.89 -30.08 -10.96
C ALA A 493 24.16 -31.35 -11.39
N GLU A 494 23.35 -31.94 -10.51
CA GLU A 494 22.49 -33.07 -10.79
C GLU A 494 21.42 -32.75 -11.85
N LYS A 495 21.17 -31.47 -12.11
CA LYS A 495 20.26 -31.01 -13.17
C LYS A 495 20.94 -30.78 -14.51
N ALA A 496 22.27 -30.82 -14.60
CA ALA A 496 22.99 -30.40 -15.80
C ALA A 496 22.71 -31.29 -17.01
N ASP A 497 22.81 -32.60 -16.82
CA ASP A 497 22.57 -33.56 -17.90
C ASP A 497 21.10 -33.52 -18.36
N VAL A 498 20.15 -33.38 -17.42
CA VAL A 498 18.73 -33.30 -17.74
C VAL A 498 18.33 -31.96 -18.36
N LEU A 499 18.97 -30.85 -17.99
CA LEU A 499 18.78 -29.55 -18.61
C LEU A 499 19.31 -29.54 -20.05
N ALA A 500 20.52 -30.08 -20.27
CA ALA A 500 21.06 -30.26 -21.61
C ALA A 500 20.19 -31.16 -22.47
N ARG A 501 19.66 -32.26 -21.90
CA ARG A 501 18.70 -33.13 -22.58
C ARG A 501 17.40 -32.40 -22.94
N ALA A 502 16.87 -31.58 -22.03
CA ALA A 502 15.65 -30.80 -22.25
C ALA A 502 15.80 -29.76 -23.36
N LEU A 503 16.95 -29.10 -23.46
CA LEU A 503 17.19 -28.02 -24.42
C LEU A 503 17.77 -28.48 -25.76
N LYS A 504 18.69 -29.45 -25.74
CA LYS A 504 19.53 -29.84 -26.89
C LYS A 504 19.50 -31.33 -27.25
N GLY A 505 18.95 -32.18 -26.38
CA GLY A 505 18.91 -33.62 -26.61
C GLY A 505 18.02 -34.05 -27.79
N PRO A 506 18.17 -35.31 -28.26
CA PRO A 506 17.20 -35.93 -29.18
C PRO A 506 15.78 -35.83 -28.61
N GLU A 507 14.80 -35.58 -29.47
CA GLU A 507 13.42 -35.43 -29.03
C GLU A 507 12.85 -36.78 -28.57
N ASP A 508 12.49 -36.85 -27.28
CA ASP A 508 11.81 -37.94 -26.61
C ASP A 508 10.98 -37.35 -25.46
N LEU A 509 9.75 -36.90 -25.79
CA LEU A 509 8.84 -36.26 -24.85
C LEU A 509 8.36 -37.23 -23.75
N ALA A 510 8.43 -38.54 -23.99
CA ALA A 510 8.08 -39.54 -22.98
C ALA A 510 9.20 -39.72 -21.96
N ALA A 511 10.46 -39.59 -22.36
CA ALA A 511 11.62 -39.65 -21.46
C ALA A 511 12.00 -38.28 -20.87
N CYS A 512 11.62 -37.16 -21.47
CA CYS A 512 11.93 -35.81 -20.99
C CYS A 512 10.84 -34.79 -21.34
N PRO A 513 9.76 -34.72 -20.55
CA PRO A 513 8.62 -33.81 -20.80
C PRO A 513 9.00 -32.32 -20.91
N ALA A 514 10.07 -31.88 -20.24
CA ALA A 514 10.60 -30.51 -20.36
C ALA A 514 10.94 -30.10 -21.81
N GLN A 515 11.18 -31.05 -22.72
CA GLN A 515 11.40 -30.76 -24.14
C GLN A 515 10.20 -30.08 -24.81
N TRP A 516 9.01 -30.14 -24.22
CA TRP A 516 7.85 -29.34 -24.65
C TRP A 516 8.17 -27.84 -24.71
N LEU A 517 9.06 -27.34 -23.86
CA LEU A 517 9.47 -25.93 -23.86
C LEU A 517 10.13 -25.49 -25.17
N ARG A 518 10.75 -26.41 -25.92
CA ARG A 518 11.28 -26.13 -27.27
C ARG A 518 10.18 -25.82 -28.29
N LYS A 519 8.95 -26.26 -28.02
CA LYS A 519 7.76 -26.04 -28.85
C LYS A 519 6.91 -24.88 -28.32
N ALA A 520 7.43 -24.08 -27.37
CA ALA A 520 6.73 -22.91 -26.85
C ALA A 520 6.53 -21.84 -27.93
N SER A 521 5.32 -21.33 -28.02
CA SER A 521 4.95 -20.21 -28.89
C SER A 521 5.36 -18.84 -28.32
N GLY A 522 5.60 -18.77 -27.00
CA GLY A 522 6.08 -17.57 -26.29
C GLY A 522 7.56 -17.62 -25.92
N ARG A 523 8.01 -16.64 -25.15
CA ARG A 523 9.41 -16.53 -24.73
C ARG A 523 9.72 -17.51 -23.61
N VAL A 524 10.67 -18.41 -23.83
CA VAL A 524 11.24 -19.23 -22.77
C VAL A 524 12.52 -18.56 -22.26
N VAL A 525 12.56 -18.29 -20.96
CA VAL A 525 13.74 -17.82 -20.25
C VAL A 525 14.19 -18.97 -19.36
N VAL A 526 15.39 -19.48 -19.60
CA VAL A 526 16.04 -20.44 -18.70
C VAL A 526 16.88 -19.64 -17.72
N ALA A 527 16.45 -19.61 -16.46
CA ALA A 527 17.19 -19.04 -15.35
C ALA A 527 17.89 -20.20 -14.62
N CYS A 528 19.16 -20.43 -14.94
CA CYS A 528 19.94 -21.52 -14.36
C CYS A 528 21.24 -21.05 -13.71
N ASP A 529 21.70 -21.80 -12.71
CA ASP A 529 23.01 -21.60 -12.11
C ASP A 529 24.15 -22.20 -12.96
N GLY A 530 25.40 -21.85 -12.60
CA GLY A 530 26.60 -22.36 -13.28
C GLY A 530 26.65 -23.89 -13.36
N PRO A 531 26.51 -24.63 -12.24
CA PRO A 531 26.50 -26.08 -12.23
C PRO A 531 25.43 -26.72 -13.12
N ALA A 532 24.18 -26.23 -13.07
CA ALA A 532 23.11 -26.71 -13.93
C ALA A 532 23.39 -26.40 -15.41
N SER A 533 24.08 -25.30 -15.72
CA SER A 533 24.46 -24.95 -17.09
C SER A 533 25.72 -25.65 -17.61
N SER A 534 26.39 -26.50 -16.82
CA SER A 534 27.71 -27.10 -17.17
C SER A 534 27.73 -28.00 -18.41
N ARG A 535 26.55 -28.33 -18.94
CA ARG A 535 26.36 -29.17 -20.14
C ARG A 535 25.68 -28.40 -21.29
N LEU A 536 25.45 -27.10 -21.14
CA LEU A 536 24.81 -26.23 -22.13
C LEU A 536 25.80 -25.58 -23.10
#